data_AF-A0A378L0M7-F1
#
_entry.id   AF-A0A378L0M7-F1
#
_cell.length_a   1.000
_cell.length_b   1.000
_cell.length_c   1.000
_cell.angle_alpha   90.00
_cell.angle_beta   90.00
_cell.angle_gamma   90.00
#
_symmetry.space_group_name_H-M   'P 1'
#
loop_
_entity.id
_entity.type
_entity.pdbx_description
1 polymer ?
#
loop_
_entity_poly.entity_id
_entity_poly.type
_entity_poly.pdbx_seq_one_letter_code
_entity_poly.pdbx_strand_id
1 'polypeptide(L)'
;MITYFKKGWNGELTFFQIIFGKYSSSYLLDGGIIYIGFYVLLIIALANHQMSLNTIWLYPLLLYSICFYIWLLKAFWGSANQTSHLYSAILIRVFTILLPLFSIISFFVILIYYLVAALLDLIN
;
A
#
# COMPACT_ATOMS: atom_id res chain seq x y z
N MET A 1 4.87 -13.60 -11.89
CA MET A 1 4.37 -12.23 -11.64
C MET A 1 3.00 -11.91 -12.27
N ILE A 2 2.80 -11.94 -13.60
CA ILE A 2 1.53 -11.49 -14.23
C ILE A 2 0.30 -12.28 -13.74
N THR A 3 0.41 -13.62 -13.65
CA THR A 3 -0.67 -14.47 -13.13
C THR A 3 -1.04 -14.16 -11.69
N TYR A 4 -0.06 -13.77 -10.87
CA TYR A 4 -0.28 -13.36 -9.47
C TYR A 4 -1.08 -12.06 -9.40
N PHE A 5 -0.68 -11.05 -10.17
CA PHE A 5 -1.44 -9.81 -10.29
C PHE A 5 -2.85 -10.03 -10.83
N LYS A 6 -3.00 -10.84 -11.88
CA LYS A 6 -4.32 -11.17 -12.44
C LYS A 6 -5.22 -11.83 -11.41
N LYS A 7 -4.71 -12.84 -10.69
CA LYS A 7 -5.46 -13.54 -9.63
C LYS A 7 -5.82 -12.61 -8.47
N GLY A 8 -4.92 -11.75 -8.03
CA GLY A 8 -5.24 -10.79 -6.97
C GLY A 8 -6.28 -9.77 -7.39
N TRP A 9 -6.23 -9.32 -8.65
CA TRP A 9 -7.25 -8.43 -9.20
C TRP A 9 -8.62 -9.10 -9.29
N ASN A 10 -8.67 -10.40 -9.55
CA ASN A 10 -9.92 -11.16 -9.54
C ASN A 10 -10.39 -11.57 -8.14
N GLY A 11 -9.60 -11.25 -7.10
CA GLY A 11 -9.90 -11.71 -5.74
C GLY A 11 -9.77 -13.23 -5.59
N GLU A 12 -8.96 -13.86 -6.44
CA GLU A 12 -8.71 -15.31 -6.52
C GLU A 12 -7.59 -15.78 -5.57
N LEU A 13 -6.96 -14.87 -4.82
CA LEU A 13 -5.87 -15.19 -3.90
C LEU A 13 -6.34 -15.32 -2.45
N THR A 14 -5.76 -16.28 -1.72
CA THR A 14 -5.90 -16.36 -0.26
C THR A 14 -4.95 -15.37 0.45
N PHE A 15 -5.24 -15.06 1.71
CA PHE A 15 -4.49 -14.08 2.50
C PHE A 15 -2.98 -14.36 2.53
N PHE A 16 -2.61 -15.63 2.80
CA PHE A 16 -1.21 -16.05 2.78
C PHE A 16 -0.58 -15.94 1.38
N GLN A 17 -1.36 -16.20 0.32
CA GLN A 17 -0.87 -16.04 -1.06
C GLN A 17 -0.57 -14.57 -1.37
N ILE A 18 -1.37 -13.64 -0.86
CA ILE A 18 -1.17 -12.19 -1.03
C ILE A 18 0.08 -11.72 -0.29
N ILE A 19 0.32 -12.20 0.93
CA ILE A 19 1.46 -11.75 1.74
C ILE A 19 2.77 -12.39 1.28
N PHE A 20 2.78 -13.69 1.01
CA PHE A 20 3.99 -14.48 0.83
C PHE A 20 4.20 -15.02 -0.59
N GLY A 21 3.31 -14.74 -1.54
CA GLY A 21 3.47 -15.13 -2.95
C GLY A 21 3.60 -16.65 -3.16
N LYS A 22 2.50 -17.36 -3.45
CA LYS A 22 2.51 -18.85 -3.52
C LYS A 22 2.96 -19.44 -4.86
N TYR A 23 3.42 -18.64 -5.83
CA TYR A 23 3.64 -19.10 -7.21
C TYR A 23 5.07 -18.91 -7.75
N SER A 24 6.07 -18.67 -6.89
CA SER A 24 7.47 -18.69 -7.32
C SER A 24 8.37 -19.37 -6.28
N SER A 25 9.49 -19.93 -6.76
CA SER A 25 10.58 -20.51 -5.94
C SER A 25 11.28 -19.49 -5.04
N SER A 26 10.89 -18.22 -5.13
CA SER A 26 11.44 -17.08 -4.40
C SER A 26 10.30 -16.40 -3.64
N TYR A 27 9.75 -17.10 -2.64
CA TYR A 27 8.66 -16.66 -1.74
C TYR A 27 8.85 -15.25 -1.15
N LEU A 28 10.10 -14.82 -0.99
CA LEU A 28 10.43 -13.49 -0.49
C LEU A 28 10.25 -12.40 -1.54
N LEU A 29 10.50 -12.68 -2.83
CA LEU A 29 10.58 -11.64 -3.89
C LEU A 29 9.25 -11.22 -4.52
N ASP A 30 8.22 -12.08 -4.43
CA ASP A 30 6.96 -11.91 -5.17
C ASP A 30 5.73 -11.59 -4.30
N GLY A 31 5.89 -11.56 -2.97
CA GLY A 31 4.80 -11.34 -2.01
C GLY A 31 4.57 -9.88 -1.62
N GLY A 32 3.39 -9.57 -1.08
CA GLY A 32 3.03 -8.26 -0.55
C GLY A 32 3.99 -7.68 0.50
N ILE A 33 4.81 -8.51 1.17
CA ILE A 33 5.85 -8.05 2.12
C ILE A 33 6.89 -7.15 1.45
N ILE A 34 7.38 -7.51 0.27
CA ILE A 34 8.35 -6.65 -0.43
C ILE A 34 7.73 -5.35 -0.87
N TYR A 35 6.44 -5.38 -1.21
CA TYR A 35 5.72 -4.17 -1.52
C TYR A 35 5.58 -3.24 -0.33
N ILE A 36 5.37 -3.79 0.88
CA ILE A 36 5.39 -3.01 2.12
C ILE A 36 6.78 -2.40 2.34
N GLY A 37 7.85 -3.19 2.16
CA GLY A 37 9.23 -2.69 2.23
C GLY A 37 9.52 -1.58 1.22
N PHE A 38 9.07 -1.76 -0.03
CA PHE A 38 9.15 -0.75 -1.08
C PHE A 38 8.38 0.52 -0.71
N TYR A 39 7.18 0.39 -0.14
CA TYR A 39 6.37 1.53 0.31
C TYR A 39 7.07 2.33 1.42
N VAL A 40 7.68 1.64 2.39
CA VAL A 40 8.48 2.28 3.45
C VAL A 40 9.67 3.02 2.87
N LEU A 41 10.42 2.39 1.96
CA LEU A 41 11.56 3.03 1.28
C LEU A 41 11.12 4.23 0.43
N LEU A 42 9.98 4.15 -0.24
CA LEU A 42 9.42 5.24 -1.03
C LEU A 42 9.00 6.41 -0.14
N ILE A 43 8.36 6.15 1.00
CA ILE A 43 8.01 7.20 1.98
C ILE A 43 9.27 7.85 2.54
N ILE A 44 10.31 7.08 2.88
CA ILE A 44 11.60 7.60 3.33
C ILE A 44 12.24 8.48 2.24
N ALA A 45 12.20 8.06 0.99
CA ALA A 45 12.71 8.84 -0.13
C ALA A 45 11.94 10.16 -0.33
N LEU A 46 10.60 10.13 -0.20
CA LEU A 46 9.74 11.31 -0.31
C LEU A 46 9.90 12.28 0.88
N ALA A 47 10.14 11.77 2.09
CA ALA A 47 10.34 12.59 3.28
C ALA A 47 11.71 13.30 3.30
N ASN A 48 12.74 12.67 2.71
CA ASN A 48 14.11 13.19 2.71
C ASN A 48 14.46 14.06 1.49
N HIS A 49 13.59 14.12 0.47
CA HIS A 49 13.84 14.90 -0.74
C HIS A 49 12.70 15.86 -1.06
N GLN A 50 13.06 17.13 -1.22
CA GLN A 50 12.17 18.16 -1.73
C GLN A 50 11.75 17.83 -3.17
N MET A 51 10.44 17.85 -3.44
CA MET A 51 9.87 17.63 -4.77
C MET A 51 10.51 18.59 -5.78
N SER A 52 11.37 18.05 -6.65
CA SER A 52 12.11 18.80 -7.67
C SER A 52 12.21 17.99 -8.97
N LEU A 53 12.66 18.63 -10.06
CA LEU A 53 12.90 17.93 -11.34
C LEU A 53 13.93 16.79 -11.20
N ASN A 54 14.83 16.87 -10.22
CA ASN A 54 15.83 15.82 -9.95
C ASN A 54 15.20 14.54 -9.36
N THR A 55 13.99 14.65 -8.81
CA THR A 55 13.24 13.53 -8.23
C THR A 55 12.16 12.99 -9.15
N ILE A 56 12.19 13.33 -10.45
CA ILE A 56 11.13 12.95 -11.40
C ILE A 56 10.93 11.42 -11.52
N TRP A 57 11.98 10.65 -11.24
CA TRP A 57 11.94 9.19 -11.20
C TRP A 57 11.08 8.63 -10.05
N LEU A 58 10.74 9.44 -9.04
CA LEU A 58 9.81 9.06 -7.97
C LEU A 58 8.35 9.01 -8.46
N TYR A 59 7.96 9.78 -9.49
CA TYR A 59 6.56 9.82 -9.95
C TYR A 59 6.06 8.47 -10.49
N PRO A 60 6.80 7.75 -11.36
CA PRO A 60 6.41 6.40 -11.76
C PRO A 60 6.30 5.42 -10.58
N LEU A 61 7.17 5.54 -9.58
CA LEU A 61 7.15 4.71 -8.37
C LEU A 61 5.93 5.01 -7.48
N LEU A 62 5.54 6.28 -7.42
CA LEU A 62 4.36 6.74 -6.69
C LEU A 62 3.08 6.26 -7.40
N LEU A 63 3.03 6.34 -8.73
CA LEU A 63 1.92 5.80 -9.52
C LEU A 63 1.82 4.28 -9.35
N TYR A 64 2.95 3.57 -9.40
CA TYR A 64 3.02 2.13 -9.15
C TYR A 64 2.49 1.78 -7.76
N SER A 65 2.86 2.57 -6.74
CA SER A 65 2.41 2.41 -5.36
C SER A 65 0.89 2.55 -5.23
N ILE A 66 0.29 3.55 -5.89
CA ILE A 66 -1.17 3.74 -5.90
C ILE A 66 -1.85 2.55 -6.57
N CYS A 67 -1.39 2.13 -7.77
CA CYS A 67 -1.96 0.99 -8.48
C CYS A 67 -1.85 -0.29 -7.66
N PHE A 68 -0.71 -0.52 -7.01
CA PHE A 68 -0.49 -1.67 -6.15
C PHE A 68 -1.37 -1.62 -4.90
N TYR A 69 -1.55 -0.45 -4.30
CA TYR A 69 -2.43 -0.27 -3.15
C TYR A 69 -3.88 -0.64 -3.48
N ILE A 70 -4.40 -0.17 -4.61
CA ILE A 70 -5.74 -0.53 -5.11
C ILE A 70 -5.83 -2.05 -5.34
N TRP A 71 -4.80 -2.63 -5.96
CA TRP A 71 -4.71 -4.06 -6.16
C TRP A 71 -4.75 -4.84 -4.84
N LEU A 72 -4.03 -4.38 -3.81
CA LEU A 72 -3.96 -5.00 -2.49
C LEU A 72 -5.32 -4.99 -1.79
N LEU A 73 -6.03 -3.86 -1.82
CA LEU A 73 -7.38 -3.75 -1.28
C LEU A 73 -8.33 -4.75 -1.94
N LYS A 74 -8.29 -4.83 -3.27
CA LYS A 74 -9.13 -5.76 -4.03
C LYS A 74 -8.78 -7.22 -3.74
N ALA A 75 -7.49 -7.53 -3.64
CA ALA A 75 -7.01 -8.87 -3.32
C ALA A 75 -7.44 -9.30 -1.91
N PHE A 76 -7.28 -8.44 -0.89
CA PHE A 76 -7.72 -8.75 0.46
C PHE A 76 -9.24 -8.89 0.57
N TRP A 77 -9.99 -8.04 -0.12
CA TRP A 77 -11.44 -8.18 -0.18
C TRP A 77 -11.87 -9.52 -0.77
N GLY A 78 -11.26 -9.93 -1.88
CA GLY A 78 -11.49 -11.24 -2.49
C GLY A 78 -11.09 -12.40 -1.57
N SER A 79 -9.93 -12.28 -0.91
CA SER A 79 -9.47 -13.28 0.05
C SER A 79 -10.45 -13.49 1.21
N ALA A 80 -11.12 -12.44 1.68
CA ALA A 80 -12.12 -12.58 2.73
C ALA A 80 -13.29 -13.48 2.29
N ASN A 81 -13.64 -13.46 1.00
CA ASN A 81 -14.72 -14.27 0.45
C ASN A 81 -14.33 -15.73 0.23
N GLN A 82 -13.03 -16.03 0.15
CA GLN A 82 -12.53 -17.40 0.01
C GLN A 82 -12.27 -18.10 1.34
N THR A 83 -12.31 -17.34 2.44
CA THR A 83 -11.96 -17.87 3.75
C THR A 83 -13.14 -18.66 4.31
N SER A 84 -12.91 -19.92 4.69
CA SER A 84 -13.93 -20.80 5.28
C SER A 84 -14.32 -20.41 6.72
N HIS A 85 -13.44 -19.68 7.43
CA HIS A 85 -13.68 -19.25 8.80
C HIS A 85 -14.24 -17.83 8.87
N LEU A 86 -15.45 -17.69 9.45
CA LEU A 86 -16.17 -16.43 9.59
C LEU A 86 -15.32 -15.33 10.28
N TYR A 87 -14.66 -15.66 11.40
CA TYR A 87 -13.85 -14.70 12.16
C TYR A 87 -12.68 -14.15 11.34
N SER A 88 -11.99 -15.01 10.59
CA SER A 88 -10.88 -14.62 9.73
C SER A 88 -11.36 -13.74 8.57
N ALA A 89 -12.51 -14.05 7.96
CA ALA A 89 -13.09 -13.23 6.91
C ALA A 89 -13.45 -11.82 7.41
N ILE A 90 -14.05 -11.72 8.61
CA ILE A 90 -14.37 -10.43 9.25
C ILE A 90 -13.08 -9.65 9.51
N LEU A 91 -12.07 -10.28 10.10
CA LEU A 91 -10.79 -9.64 10.41
C LEU A 91 -10.12 -9.07 9.15
N ILE A 92 -10.08 -9.85 8.07
CA ILE A 92 -9.51 -9.40 6.78
C ILE A 92 -10.28 -8.19 6.25
N ARG A 93 -11.63 -8.20 6.30
CA ARG A 93 -12.45 -7.07 5.84
C ARG A 93 -12.23 -5.81 6.68
N VAL A 94 -12.24 -5.95 8.00
CA VAL A 94 -11.97 -4.84 8.93
C VAL A 94 -10.59 -4.25 8.65
N PHE A 95 -9.57 -5.08 8.52
CA PHE A 95 -8.21 -4.63 8.17
C PHE A 95 -8.16 -3.91 6.82
N THR A 96 -8.85 -4.45 5.81
CA THR A 96 -8.92 -3.87 4.46
C THR A 96 -9.58 -2.49 4.46
N ILE A 97 -10.55 -2.25 5.34
CA ILE A 97 -11.24 -0.95 5.49
C ILE A 97 -10.42 0.02 6.36
N LEU A 98 -9.76 -0.48 7.41
CA LEU A 98 -8.96 0.36 8.30
C LEU A 98 -7.74 0.96 7.59
N LEU A 99 -7.09 0.21 6.70
CA LEU A 99 -5.94 0.68 5.91
C LEU A 99 -6.17 2.01 5.16
N PRO A 100 -7.23 2.16 4.36
CA PRO A 100 -7.52 3.42 3.67
C PRO A 100 -7.93 4.53 4.64
N LEU A 101 -8.65 4.20 5.71
CA LEU A 101 -8.99 5.19 6.75
C LEU A 101 -7.73 5.76 7.41
N PHE A 102 -6.78 4.90 7.82
CA PHE A 102 -5.49 5.35 8.36
C PHE A 102 -4.72 6.20 7.35
N SER A 103 -4.70 5.80 6.07
CA SER A 103 -4.00 6.54 5.02
C SER A 103 -4.58 7.95 4.82
N ILE A 104 -5.91 8.09 4.84
CA ILE A 104 -6.61 9.38 4.74
C ILE A 104 -6.30 10.25 5.97
N ILE A 105 -6.38 9.68 7.17
CA ILE A 105 -6.08 10.40 8.42
C ILE A 105 -4.63 10.91 8.40
N SER A 106 -3.67 10.05 8.04
CA SER A 106 -2.25 10.44 7.92
C SER A 106 -2.05 11.56 6.90
N PHE A 107 -2.74 11.52 5.77
CA PHE A 107 -2.69 12.59 4.77
C PHE A 107 -3.14 13.94 5.35
N PHE A 108 -4.27 13.98 6.07
CA PHE A 108 -4.74 15.21 6.71
C PHE A 108 -3.78 15.72 7.79
N VAL A 109 -3.21 14.82 8.59
CA VAL A 109 -2.20 15.18 9.61
C VAL A 109 -0.97 15.84 8.98
N ILE A 110 -0.45 15.26 7.90
CA ILE A 110 0.69 15.81 7.16
C ILE A 110 0.34 17.18 6.56
N LEU A 111 -0.85 17.31 5.97
CA LEU A 111 -1.31 18.58 5.38
C LEU A 111 -1.40 19.69 6.43
N ILE A 112 -1.99 19.39 7.60
CA ILE A 112 -2.08 20.35 8.72
C ILE A 112 -0.67 20.72 9.21
N TYR A 113 0.22 19.73 9.36
CA TYR A 113 1.60 19.97 9.78
C TYR A 113 2.33 20.96 8.85
N TYR A 114 2.29 20.74 7.53
CA TYR A 114 2.93 21.64 6.57
C TYR A 114 2.26 23.01 6.51
N LEU A 115 0.93 23.08 6.65
CA LEU A 115 0.21 24.36 6.72
C LEU A 115 0.68 25.18 7.93
N VAL A 116 0.76 24.56 9.11
CA VAL A 116 1.21 25.22 10.34
C VAL A 116 2.67 25.65 10.22
N ALA A 117 3.54 24.81 9.67
CA ALA A 117 4.94 25.16 9.42
C ALA A 117 5.07 26.38 8.51
N ALA A 118 4.35 26.41 7.39
CA ALA A 118 4.35 27.54 6.46
C ALA A 118 3.80 28.83 7.09
N LEU A 119 2.78 28.73 7.96
CA LEU A 119 2.26 29.89 8.69
C LEU A 119 3.27 30.43 9.71
N LEU A 120 3.99 29.55 10.43
CA LEU A 120 5.04 29.95 11.36
C LEU A 120 6.21 30.61 10.63
N ASP A 121 6.61 30.10 9.47
CA ASP A 121 7.65 30.69 8.62
C ASP A 121 7.24 32.04 8.02
N LEU A 122 5.94 32.29 7.83
CA LEU A 122 5.44 33.59 7.36
C LEU A 122 5.42 34.65 8.48
N ILE A 123 5.24 34.21 9.73
CA ILE A 123 5.15 35.09 10.90
C ILE A 123 6.53 35.46 11.45
N ASN A 124 7.53 34.59 11.28
CA ASN A 124 8.93 34.81 11.68
C ASN A 124 9.75 35.50 10.58
#